data_AF-A0A9X6LYN2-F1
#
_entry.id   AF-A0A9X6LYN2-F1
#
_cell.length_a   1.000
_cell.length_b   1.000
_cell.length_c   1.000
_cell.angle_alpha   90.00
_cell.angle_beta   90.00
_cell.angle_gamma   90.00
#
_symmetry.space_group_name_H-M   'P 1'
#
loop_
_entity.id
_entity.type
_entity.pdbx_description
1 polymer ?
#
loop_
_entity_poly.entity_id
_entity_poly.type
_entity_poly.pdbx_seq_one_letter_code
_entity_poly.pdbx_strand_id
1 'polypeptide(L)'
;METYKVRIREATKKGYSEAKMGDSINFSVPGSRTRRGRVGKGVAQTLDTACNQAVLTKNLRIRRLTPKECWRLQGFSDEQFEKARQVNSDTQLFKQAGNSVSVPVIYAIAKNLK
;
A
#
# COMPACT_ATOMS: atom_id res chain seq x y z
N MET A 1 3.82 -8.86 23.84
CA MET A 1 4.40 -7.73 23.08
C MET A 1 3.37 -6.62 23.05
N GLU A 2 3.67 -5.44 23.59
CA GLU A 2 2.75 -4.31 23.54
C GLU A 2 2.48 -3.91 22.08
N THR A 3 1.23 -4.08 21.64
CA THR A 3 0.78 -3.60 20.34
C THR A 3 0.43 -2.13 20.46
N TYR A 4 1.41 -1.26 20.21
CA TYR A 4 1.16 0.16 20.08
C TYR A 4 0.21 0.44 18.90
N LYS A 5 -0.72 1.37 19.10
CA LYS A 5 -1.70 1.80 18.11
C LYS A 5 -1.60 3.29 17.88
N VAL A 6 -1.72 3.70 16.63
CA VAL A 6 -1.77 5.12 16.24
C VAL A 6 -3.18 5.45 15.76
N ARG A 7 -3.74 6.57 16.23
CA ARG A 7 -5.06 7.03 15.79
C ARG A 7 -4.90 7.81 14.48
N ILE A 8 -5.52 7.32 13.41
CA ILE A 8 -5.56 7.97 12.10
C ILE A 8 -6.92 8.64 11.93
N ARG A 9 -6.91 9.94 11.65
CA ARG A 9 -8.14 10.72 11.46
C ARG A 9 -9.00 10.16 10.33
N GLU A 10 -10.26 9.88 10.62
CA GLU A 10 -11.18 9.30 9.65
C GLU A 10 -12.61 9.79 9.91
N ALA A 11 -13.43 9.92 8.87
CA ALA A 11 -14.83 10.34 8.98
C ALA A 11 -15.74 9.21 9.53
N THR A 12 -15.36 8.61 10.66
CA THR A 12 -16.18 7.66 11.43
C THR A 12 -16.91 8.39 12.56
N LYS A 13 -17.89 7.77 13.22
CA LYS A 13 -18.55 8.34 14.41
C LYS A 13 -17.56 8.69 15.53
N LYS A 14 -16.44 7.95 15.63
CA LYS A 14 -15.37 8.20 16.60
C LYS A 14 -14.38 9.29 16.15
N GLY A 15 -14.39 9.68 14.87
CA GLY A 15 -13.46 10.65 14.28
C GLY A 15 -12.06 10.11 13.94
N TYR A 16 -11.81 8.82 14.19
CA TYR A 16 -10.54 8.15 13.87
C TYR A 16 -10.72 6.64 13.65
N SER A 17 -9.68 6.03 13.09
CA SER A 17 -9.45 4.59 13.03
C SER A 17 -8.08 4.28 13.63
N GLU A 18 -7.95 3.18 14.37
CA GLU A 18 -6.68 2.77 14.98
C GLU A 18 -5.85 2.00 13.96
N ALA A 19 -4.58 2.33 13.77
CA ALA A 19 -3.64 1.55 12.97
C ALA A 19 -2.60 0.88 13.87
N LYS A 20 -2.31 -0.39 13.62
CA LYS A 20 -1.22 -1.15 14.27
C LYS A 20 -0.14 -1.52 13.25
N MET A 21 0.98 -2.07 13.72
CA MET A 21 1.99 -2.63 12.83
C MET A 21 1.37 -3.72 11.94
N GLY A 22 1.65 -3.65 10.64
CA GLY A 22 1.07 -4.54 9.62
C GLY A 22 -0.21 -4.02 8.97
N ASP A 23 -0.85 -2.99 9.53
CA ASP A 23 -1.94 -2.29 8.85
C ASP A 23 -1.38 -1.30 7.82
N SER A 24 -2.12 -1.08 6.73
CA SER A 24 -1.84 0.01 5.78
C SER A 24 -2.55 1.28 6.20
N ILE A 25 -1.96 2.43 5.86
CA ILE A 25 -2.49 3.77 6.13
C ILE A 25 -2.49 4.54 4.82
N ASN A 26 -3.67 4.85 4.31
CA ASN A 26 -3.86 5.70 3.15
C ASN A 26 -3.80 7.17 3.57
N PHE A 27 -2.69 7.83 3.21
CA PHE A 27 -2.44 9.23 3.55
C PHE A 27 -2.85 10.20 2.44
N SER A 28 -3.51 9.74 1.38
CA SER A 28 -4.01 10.65 0.35
C SER A 28 -5.03 11.64 0.95
N VAL A 29 -4.91 12.92 0.55
CA VAL A 29 -5.77 14.03 1.01
C VAL A 29 -5.94 14.04 2.54
N PRO A 30 -4.85 14.23 3.32
CA PRO A 30 -4.87 14.06 4.78
C PRO A 30 -5.81 15.05 5.50
N GLY A 31 -6.02 16.24 4.92
CA GLY A 31 -6.93 17.26 5.44
C GLY A 31 -8.43 16.99 5.23
N SER A 32 -8.81 15.96 4.46
CA SER A 32 -10.21 15.69 4.16
C SER A 32 -11.03 15.36 5.43
N ARG A 33 -12.20 15.98 5.55
CA ARG A 33 -13.18 15.77 6.63
C ARG A 33 -14.19 14.66 6.32
N THR A 34 -14.29 14.22 5.07
CA THR A 34 -15.34 13.29 4.60
C THR A 34 -14.81 11.90 4.26
N ARG A 35 -13.48 11.73 4.14
CA ARG A 35 -12.89 10.45 3.76
C ARG A 35 -12.94 9.40 4.88
N ARG A 36 -13.31 8.20 4.46
CA ARG A 36 -13.37 6.96 5.26
C ARG A 36 -12.44 5.91 4.68
N GLY A 37 -12.25 4.82 5.42
CA GLY A 37 -11.40 3.70 5.09
C GLY A 37 -9.95 4.15 4.90
N ARG A 38 -9.34 4.81 5.89
CA ARG A 38 -7.91 5.14 5.77
C ARG A 38 -7.00 4.01 6.19
N VAL A 39 -7.48 3.14 7.08
CA VAL A 39 -6.68 2.04 7.63
C VAL A 39 -7.11 0.72 7.01
N GLY A 40 -6.21 0.05 6.31
CA GLY A 40 -6.37 -1.32 5.82
C GLY A 40 -5.86 -2.33 6.84
N LYS A 41 -6.71 -3.28 7.27
CA LYS A 41 -6.39 -4.22 8.35
C LYS A 41 -5.65 -5.45 7.85
N GLY A 42 -4.33 -5.49 8.07
CA GLY A 42 -3.47 -6.54 7.54
C GLY A 42 -3.40 -6.62 6.01
N VAL A 43 -3.94 -5.61 5.32
CA VAL A 43 -4.01 -5.54 3.86
C VAL A 43 -3.69 -4.11 3.42
N ALA A 44 -3.02 -3.98 2.28
CA ALA A 44 -2.92 -2.71 1.59
C ALA A 44 -4.21 -2.42 0.83
N GLN A 45 -4.62 -1.16 0.82
CA GLN A 45 -5.62 -0.70 -0.14
C GLN A 45 -4.98 -0.52 -1.53
N THR A 46 -5.80 -0.14 -2.51
CA THR A 46 -5.36 0.14 -3.88
C THR A 46 -4.12 1.03 -3.91
N LEU A 47 -3.12 0.57 -4.66
CA LEU A 47 -1.92 1.31 -4.98
C LEU A 47 -2.25 2.26 -6.13
N ASP A 48 -2.22 3.57 -5.86
CA ASP A 48 -2.29 4.57 -6.93
C ASP A 48 -0.89 4.81 -7.52
N THR A 49 -0.83 5.53 -8.65
CA THR A 49 0.43 5.86 -9.33
C THR A 49 1.37 6.70 -8.47
N ALA A 50 0.82 7.39 -7.48
CA ALA A 50 1.56 8.16 -6.49
C ALA A 50 1.92 7.35 -5.22
N CYS A 51 1.62 6.05 -5.15
CA CYS A 51 1.67 5.14 -3.98
C CYS A 51 1.44 5.88 -2.64
N ASN A 52 0.21 6.37 -2.41
CA ASN A 52 -0.22 7.05 -1.18
C ASN A 52 -0.51 6.11 0.00
N GLN A 53 0.17 4.96 0.03
CA GLN A 53 0.06 3.94 1.08
C GLN A 53 1.29 4.00 2.00
N ALA A 54 1.04 3.95 3.30
CA ALA A 54 2.04 3.96 4.35
C ALA A 54 1.84 2.82 5.34
N VAL A 55 2.88 2.53 6.12
CA VAL A 55 2.87 1.52 7.18
C VAL A 55 3.47 2.09 8.47
N LEU A 56 3.05 1.52 9.60
CA LEU A 56 3.60 1.83 10.92
C LEU A 56 4.84 0.99 11.20
N THR A 57 5.95 1.65 11.56
CA THR A 57 7.19 0.98 11.96
C THR A 57 7.22 0.67 13.47
N LYS A 58 8.16 -0.19 13.90
CA LYS A 58 8.37 -0.53 15.31
C LYS A 58 8.65 0.70 16.19
N ASN A 59 9.26 1.74 15.61
CA ASN A 59 9.60 2.98 16.30
C ASN A 59 8.47 4.02 16.25
N LEU A 60 7.22 3.59 16.02
CA LEU A 60 6.02 4.43 15.92
C LEU A 60 6.07 5.50 14.83
N ARG A 61 6.96 5.35 13.83
CA ARG A 61 7.01 6.23 12.66
C ARG A 61 6.14 5.70 11.55
N ILE A 62 5.33 6.56 10.95
CA ILE A 62 4.60 6.28 9.72
C ILE A 62 5.56 6.54 8.56
N ARG A 63 5.76 5.55 7.70
CA ARG A 63 6.53 5.70 6.45
C ARG A 63 5.72 5.24 5.26
N ARG A 64 5.96 5.84 4.11
CA ARG A 64 5.44 5.36 2.84
C ARG A 64 5.96 3.96 2.52
N LEU A 65 5.18 3.17 1.80
CA LEU A 65 5.67 1.95 1.16
C LEU A 65 6.79 2.28 0.17
N THR A 66 7.81 1.43 0.13
CA THR A 66 8.87 1.49 -0.87
C THR A 66 8.37 0.97 -2.22
N PRO A 67 9.03 1.32 -3.35
CA PRO A 67 8.66 0.76 -4.65
C PRO A 67 8.66 -0.77 -4.64
N LYS A 68 9.67 -1.40 -4.01
CA LYS A 68 9.77 -2.86 -3.88
C LYS A 68 8.58 -3.46 -3.15
N GLU A 69 8.12 -2.81 -2.08
CA GLU A 69 6.90 -3.24 -1.37
C GLU A 69 5.65 -3.07 -2.23
N CYS A 70 5.48 -1.94 -2.96
CA CYS A 70 4.35 -1.76 -3.88
C CYS A 70 4.38 -2.84 -5.00
N TRP A 71 5.55 -3.26 -5.49
CA TRP A 71 5.70 -4.35 -6.48
C TRP A 71 5.37 -5.74 -5.91
N ARG A 72 5.86 -6.06 -4.71
CA ARG A 72 5.51 -7.32 -4.01
C ARG A 72 4.01 -7.42 -3.74
N LEU A 73 3.35 -6.32 -3.39
CA LEU A 73 1.89 -6.29 -3.20
C LEU A 73 1.13 -6.64 -4.49
N GLN A 74 1.66 -6.29 -5.66
CA GLN A 74 1.10 -6.72 -6.95
C GLN A 74 1.48 -8.16 -7.33
N GLY A 75 2.34 -8.83 -6.55
CA GLY A 75 2.77 -10.21 -6.78
C GLY A 75 3.93 -10.36 -7.77
N PHE A 76 4.68 -9.29 -8.06
CA PHE A 76 5.93 -9.40 -8.81
C PHE A 76 7.04 -10.01 -7.95
N SER A 77 7.91 -10.77 -8.59
CA SER A 77 9.12 -11.30 -7.96
C SER A 77 10.15 -10.19 -7.70
N ASP A 78 11.00 -10.40 -6.69
CA ASP A 78 12.11 -9.49 -6.40
C ASP A 78 13.07 -9.33 -7.58
N GLU A 79 13.32 -10.40 -8.35
CA GLU A 79 14.17 -10.35 -9.54
C GLU A 79 13.61 -9.41 -10.62
N GLN A 80 12.31 -9.48 -10.89
CA GLN A 80 11.63 -8.56 -11.82
C GLN A 80 11.76 -7.11 -11.35
N PHE A 81 11.61 -6.87 -10.04
CA PHE A 81 11.79 -5.53 -9.48
C PHE A 81 13.22 -5.03 -9.64
N GLU A 82 14.24 -5.82 -9.31
CA GLU A 82 15.64 -5.36 -9.42
C GLU A 82 16.03 -5.07 -10.87
N LYS A 83 15.57 -5.89 -11.84
CA LYS A 83 15.76 -5.61 -13.27
C LYS A 83 15.11 -4.29 -13.68
N ALA A 84 13.87 -4.04 -13.26
CA ALA A 84 13.19 -2.79 -13.56
C ALA A 84 13.87 -1.58 -12.90
N ARG A 85 14.37 -1.74 -11.67
CA ARG A 85 15.03 -0.70 -10.90
C ARG A 85 16.35 -0.23 -11.52
N GLN A 86 17.07 -1.11 -12.22
CA GLN A 86 18.33 -0.75 -12.89
C GLN A 86 18.15 0.34 -13.97
N VAL A 87 16.95 0.49 -14.52
CA VAL A 87 16.66 1.39 -15.64
C VAL A 87 15.53 2.39 -15.37
N ASN A 88 14.96 2.41 -14.15
CA ASN A 88 13.85 3.29 -13.80
C ASN A 88 14.09 4.03 -12.48
N SER A 89 13.54 5.23 -12.37
CA SER A 89 13.46 5.97 -11.10
C SER A 89 12.41 5.38 -10.16
N ASP A 90 12.54 5.62 -8.86
CA ASP A 90 11.53 5.23 -7.86
C ASP A 90 10.13 5.77 -8.19
N THR A 91 10.05 7.00 -8.70
CA THR A 91 8.80 7.61 -9.17
C THR A 91 8.16 6.80 -10.29
N GLN A 92 8.94 6.33 -11.26
CA GLN A 92 8.43 5.47 -12.35
C GLN A 92 8.05 4.08 -11.83
N LEU A 93 8.82 3.49 -10.92
CA LEU A 93 8.51 2.19 -10.33
C LEU A 93 7.20 2.23 -9.53
N PHE A 94 6.90 3.32 -8.83
CA PHE A 94 5.59 3.53 -8.20
C PHE A 94 4.46 3.62 -9.23
N LYS A 95 4.65 4.39 -10.31
CA LYS A 95 3.66 4.50 -11.40
C LYS A 95 3.38 3.15 -12.05
N GLN A 96 4.43 2.37 -12.31
CA GLN A 96 4.33 1.02 -12.87
C GLN A 96 3.53 0.09 -11.94
N ALA A 97 3.83 0.08 -10.63
CA ALA A 97 3.06 -0.72 -9.68
C ALA A 97 1.60 -0.28 -9.54
N GLY A 98 1.33 1.03 -9.57
CA GLY A 98 -0.03 1.59 -9.45
C GLY A 98 -0.90 1.38 -10.68
N ASN A 99 -0.32 1.39 -11.88
CA ASN A 99 -1.02 1.09 -13.14
C ASN A 99 -1.09 -0.42 -13.43
N SER A 100 -0.40 -1.26 -12.66
CA SER A 100 -0.37 -2.69 -12.89
C SER A 100 -1.64 -3.38 -12.38
N VAL A 101 -1.71 -4.66 -12.71
CA VAL A 101 -2.71 -5.62 -12.23
C VAL A 101 -2.00 -6.62 -11.33
N SER A 102 -2.73 -7.16 -10.34
CA SER A 102 -2.13 -8.14 -9.43
C SER A 102 -1.87 -9.45 -10.16
N VAL A 103 -0.60 -9.84 -10.26
CA VAL A 103 -0.11 -11.03 -10.98
C VAL A 103 -0.89 -12.31 -10.60
N PRO A 104 -1.17 -12.60 -9.31
CA PRO A 104 -1.90 -13.82 -8.94
C PRO A 104 -3.32 -13.87 -9.52
N VAL A 105 -3.98 -12.71 -9.64
CA VAL A 105 -5.34 -12.61 -10.19
C VAL A 105 -5.32 -12.87 -11.69
N ILE A 106 -4.42 -12.21 -12.43
CA ILE A 106 -4.30 -12.42 -13.87
C ILE A 106 -3.89 -13.86 -14.19
N TYR A 107 -2.98 -14.44 -13.40
CA TYR A 107 -2.60 -15.84 -13.55
C TYR A 107 -3.80 -16.78 -13.37
N ALA A 108 -4.64 -16.55 -12.37
CA ALA A 108 -5.86 -17.34 -12.17
C ALA A 108 -6.87 -17.17 -13.31
N ILE A 109 -7.05 -15.94 -13.83
CA ILE A 109 -7.92 -15.69 -15.00
C ILE A 109 -7.37 -16.43 -16.22
N ALA A 110 -6.07 -16.30 -16.51
CA ALA A 110 -5.43 -16.91 -17.67
C ALA A 110 -5.56 -18.44 -17.69
N LYS A 111 -5.50 -19.10 -16.52
CA LYS A 111 -5.76 -20.56 -16.40
C LYS A 111 -7.16 -20.99 -16.82
N ASN A 112 -8.11 -20.08 -16.80
CA ASN A 112 -9.51 -20.35 -17.17
C ASN A 112 -9.84 -19.89 -18.59
N LEU A 113 -8.89 -19.27 -19.30
CA LEU A 113 -9.07 -18.95 -20.71
C LEU A 113 -8.92 -20.24 -21.54
N LYS A 114 -9.87 -20.45 -22.45
CA LYS A 114 -9.89 -21.57 -23.40
C LYS A 114 -9.22 -21.18 -24.71
#